data_AF-A0A9E4TPV4-F1
#
_entry.id   AF-A0A9E4TPV4-F1
#
_cell.length_a   1.000
_cell.length_b   1.000
_cell.length_c   1.000
_cell.angle_alpha   90.00
_cell.angle_beta   90.00
_cell.angle_gamma   90.00
#
_symmetry.space_group_name_H-M   'P 1'
#
loop_
_entity.id
_entity.type
_entity.pdbx_description
1 polymer ?
#
loop_
_entity_poly.entity_id
_entity_poly.type
_entity_poly.pdbx_seq_one_letter_code
_entity_poly.pdbx_strand_id
1 'polypeptide(L)'
;MTIDDQTRRRTTKTGLTALDRDRACPGYTLYAPMNGPGDVYLLNLDGEEVHHWSMPDPPGLYGYLLPNGNLFYGGKLRDEMWDRFQSWKRFKGGVMMEVDWDGNVVWEHRDIDHHHDARRTESGGAIYLTVELMPEALAAKVKGGNPITGENGMWADVIVEVDASGKRVWEWHAAEHLDPERDIITFNDSRDEWSHGNTVAPLPDGRVLFSFRNISTVGIIDKASGEIV
;
A
#
# COMPACT_ATOMS: atom_id res chain seq x y z
N MET A 1 6.54 -37.99 14.02
CA MET A 1 7.36 -36.78 14.15
C MET A 1 7.28 -36.35 15.61
N THR A 2 8.38 -36.34 16.35
CA THR A 2 8.41 -36.03 17.77
C THR A 2 8.07 -34.55 17.98
N ILE A 3 6.94 -34.28 18.60
CA ILE A 3 6.59 -32.96 19.11
C ILE A 3 7.65 -32.64 20.17
N ASP A 4 8.51 -31.67 19.90
CA ASP A 4 9.48 -31.15 20.86
C ASP A 4 8.73 -30.40 21.96
N ASP A 5 8.48 -31.08 23.07
CA ASP A 5 7.56 -30.61 24.10
C ASP A 5 8.15 -29.51 25.00
N GLN A 6 9.45 -29.17 24.91
CA GLN A 6 10.09 -28.27 25.89
C GLN A 6 11.17 -27.31 25.35
N THR A 7 10.86 -26.53 24.31
CA THR A 7 11.69 -25.34 23.98
C THR A 7 11.21 -24.09 24.73
N ARG A 8 12.15 -23.18 25.03
CA ARG A 8 11.89 -21.84 25.58
C ARG A 8 10.82 -21.07 24.78
N ARG A 9 10.69 -21.36 23.48
CA ARG A 9 9.70 -20.77 22.56
C ARG A 9 8.25 -21.12 22.92
N ARG A 10 7.98 -22.33 23.44
CA ARG A 10 6.64 -22.75 23.88
C ARG A 10 6.25 -22.14 25.23
N THR A 11 7.21 -21.97 26.14
CA THR A 11 6.98 -21.31 27.44
C THR A 11 6.86 -19.80 27.32
N THR A 12 7.56 -19.16 26.36
CA THR A 12 7.36 -17.74 26.03
C THR A 12 6.21 -17.48 25.05
N LYS A 13 5.68 -18.53 24.40
CA LYS A 13 4.65 -18.48 23.34
C LYS A 13 5.01 -17.52 22.18
N THR A 14 6.29 -17.48 21.80
CA THR A 14 6.79 -16.63 20.71
C THR A 14 7.44 -17.48 19.62
N GLY A 15 7.31 -17.06 18.36
CA GLY A 15 7.76 -17.81 17.18
C GLY A 15 6.80 -18.93 16.76
N LEU A 16 7.26 -19.82 15.87
CA LEU A 16 6.50 -21.00 15.46
C LEU A 16 6.32 -21.95 16.66
N THR A 17 5.07 -22.23 17.02
CA THR A 17 4.73 -23.07 18.18
C THR A 17 4.13 -24.43 17.81
N ALA A 18 3.70 -24.60 16.56
CA ALA A 18 3.22 -25.85 15.98
C ALA A 18 3.28 -25.78 14.45
N LEU A 19 3.58 -26.91 13.79
CA LEU A 19 3.57 -27.05 12.34
C LEU A 19 2.98 -28.40 11.93
N ASP A 20 1.93 -28.37 11.12
CA ASP A 20 1.40 -29.53 10.40
C ASP A 20 1.69 -29.32 8.91
N ARG A 21 2.66 -30.07 8.39
CA ARG A 21 3.18 -29.88 7.02
C ARG A 21 2.18 -30.27 5.95
N ASP A 22 1.26 -31.19 6.24
CA ASP A 22 0.26 -31.64 5.28
C ASP A 22 -0.88 -30.63 5.12
N ARG A 23 -1.00 -29.69 6.07
CA ARG A 23 -2.04 -28.64 6.10
C ARG A 23 -1.50 -27.24 5.89
N ALA A 24 -0.20 -27.03 6.07
CA ALA A 24 0.44 -25.74 5.90
C ALA A 24 0.65 -25.42 4.40
N CYS A 25 0.52 -24.14 4.04
CA CYS A 25 0.90 -23.69 2.71
C CYS A 25 2.44 -23.78 2.59
N PRO A 26 2.99 -24.54 1.62
CA PRO A 26 4.43 -24.60 1.43
C PRO A 26 4.97 -23.24 0.96
N GLY A 27 6.25 -23.00 1.21
CA GLY A 27 6.96 -21.79 0.77
C GLY A 27 7.49 -20.97 1.94
N TYR A 28 7.61 -19.67 1.69
CA TYR A 28 8.16 -18.70 2.64
C TYR A 28 7.09 -17.70 3.07
N THR A 29 7.23 -17.17 4.27
CA THR A 29 6.42 -16.05 4.77
C THR A 29 7.30 -14.81 4.84
N LEU A 30 6.94 -13.78 4.09
CA LEU A 30 7.57 -12.46 4.19
C LEU A 30 6.68 -11.54 5.03
N TYR A 31 7.28 -10.78 5.94
CA TYR A 31 6.58 -9.69 6.61
C TYR A 31 7.51 -8.52 6.94
N ALA A 32 6.95 -7.31 6.91
CA ALA A 32 7.57 -6.06 7.33
C ALA A 32 6.80 -5.51 8.54
N PRO A 33 7.37 -5.48 9.75
CA PRO A 33 6.66 -4.97 10.93
C PRO A 33 6.30 -3.49 10.75
N MET A 34 5.01 -3.18 10.65
CA MET A 34 4.51 -1.82 10.31
C MET A 34 5.10 -0.68 11.17
N ASN A 35 5.42 -0.95 12.43
CA ASN A 35 6.00 0.02 13.37
C ASN A 35 7.50 -0.21 13.64
N GLY A 36 8.14 -1.07 12.85
CA GLY A 36 9.58 -1.33 12.91
C GLY A 36 10.41 -0.26 12.20
N PRO A 37 11.73 -0.28 12.37
CA PRO A 37 12.62 0.73 11.80
C PRO A 37 12.91 0.54 10.30
N GLY A 38 12.42 -0.54 9.68
CA GLY A 38 12.74 -0.91 8.29
C GLY A 38 13.13 -2.38 8.10
N ASP A 39 13.01 -3.22 9.13
CA ASP A 39 13.31 -4.65 8.99
C ASP A 39 12.25 -5.38 8.16
N VAL A 40 12.69 -6.22 7.22
CA VAL A 40 11.83 -7.14 6.47
C VAL A 40 12.39 -8.54 6.61
N TYR A 41 11.55 -9.46 7.08
CA TYR A 41 11.96 -10.84 7.38
C TYR A 41 11.35 -11.81 6.38
N LEU A 42 12.15 -12.78 5.93
CA LEU A 42 11.71 -13.94 5.18
C LEU A 42 11.89 -15.19 6.04
N LEU A 43 10.80 -15.85 6.38
CA LEU A 43 10.81 -17.06 7.18
C LEU A 43 10.50 -18.28 6.32
N ASN A 44 11.18 -19.40 6.58
CA ASN A 44 10.76 -20.70 6.07
C ASN A 44 9.59 -21.27 6.89
N LEU A 45 9.07 -22.42 6.47
CA LEU A 45 7.93 -23.06 7.12
C LEU A 45 8.22 -23.53 8.56
N ASP A 46 9.50 -23.70 8.90
CA ASP A 46 9.97 -24.04 10.25
C ASP A 46 10.10 -22.80 11.16
N GLY A 47 9.72 -21.62 10.67
CA GLY A 47 9.79 -20.36 11.41
C GLY A 47 11.22 -19.87 11.60
N GLU A 48 12.15 -20.34 10.78
CA GLU A 48 13.53 -19.88 10.76
C GLU A 48 13.65 -18.73 9.78
N GLU A 49 14.36 -17.68 10.19
CA GLU A 49 14.75 -16.60 9.30
C GLU A 49 15.75 -17.13 8.27
N VAL A 50 15.35 -17.09 7.00
CA VAL A 50 16.23 -17.48 5.88
C VAL A 50 16.83 -16.27 5.18
N HIS A 51 16.23 -15.10 5.36
CA HIS A 51 16.73 -13.85 4.83
C HIS A 51 16.15 -12.65 5.58
N HIS A 52 16.89 -11.54 5.53
CA HIS A 52 16.54 -10.28 6.16
C HIS A 52 17.01 -9.12 5.28
N TRP A 53 16.11 -8.16 5.05
CA TRP A 53 16.47 -6.86 4.47
C TRP A 53 16.40 -5.78 5.54
N SER A 54 17.40 -4.90 5.56
CA SER A 54 17.42 -3.69 6.39
C SER A 54 17.12 -2.47 5.51
N MET A 55 15.88 -1.99 5.54
CA MET A 55 15.45 -0.86 4.74
C MET A 55 15.80 0.48 5.41
N PRO A 56 16.08 1.54 4.62
CA PRO A 56 16.46 2.84 5.17
C PRO A 56 15.30 3.57 5.87
N ASP A 57 14.06 3.25 5.49
CA ASP A 57 12.85 3.90 5.98
C ASP A 57 11.90 2.86 6.60
N PRO A 58 11.14 3.22 7.65
CA PRO A 58 10.06 2.38 8.19
C PRO A 58 9.04 1.99 7.11
N PRO A 59 8.32 0.88 7.25
CA PRO A 59 7.38 0.45 6.22
C PRO A 59 6.22 1.43 6.05
N GLY A 60 6.03 1.87 4.82
CA GLY A 60 4.82 2.50 4.31
C GLY A 60 3.73 1.46 4.11
N LEU A 61 3.40 0.74 5.18
CA LEU A 61 2.55 -0.45 5.28
C LEU A 61 3.27 -1.80 5.07
N TYR A 62 3.79 -2.10 3.88
CA TYR A 62 4.27 -3.46 3.59
C TYR A 62 5.29 -3.57 2.44
N GLY A 63 5.80 -4.79 2.23
CA GLY A 63 6.58 -5.20 1.07
C GLY A 63 6.25 -6.65 0.66
N TYR A 64 6.66 -7.05 -0.54
CA TYR A 64 6.43 -8.40 -1.08
C TYR A 64 7.54 -8.84 -2.04
N LEU A 65 7.65 -10.15 -2.28
CA LEU A 65 8.62 -10.69 -3.23
C LEU A 65 8.12 -10.58 -4.67
N LEU A 66 9.02 -10.16 -5.55
CA LEU A 66 8.85 -10.22 -7.00
C LEU A 66 9.25 -11.61 -7.53
N PRO A 67 8.81 -12.00 -8.74
CA PRO A 67 9.14 -13.31 -9.33
C PRO A 67 10.65 -13.58 -9.49
N ASN A 68 11.46 -12.54 -9.58
CA ASN A 68 12.93 -12.63 -9.65
C ASN A 68 13.60 -12.84 -8.27
N GLY A 69 12.83 -12.85 -7.18
CA GLY A 69 13.33 -12.99 -5.81
C GLY A 69 13.68 -11.67 -5.13
N ASN A 70 13.56 -10.54 -5.83
CA ASN A 70 13.78 -9.22 -5.24
C ASN A 70 12.61 -8.82 -4.32
N LEU A 71 12.89 -7.99 -3.33
CA LEU A 71 11.91 -7.34 -2.49
C LEU A 71 11.37 -6.08 -3.20
N PHE A 72 10.05 -5.95 -3.32
CA PHE A 72 9.42 -4.66 -3.54
C PHE A 72 8.88 -4.11 -2.22
N TYR A 73 9.27 -2.89 -1.87
CA TYR A 73 9.03 -2.31 -0.55
C TYR A 73 8.53 -0.87 -0.65
N GLY A 74 7.45 -0.57 0.09
CA GLY A 74 7.00 0.79 0.33
C GLY A 74 7.62 1.34 1.62
N GLY A 75 8.34 2.45 1.52
CA GLY A 75 8.91 3.16 2.67
C GLY A 75 8.09 4.40 3.05
N LYS A 76 7.97 4.64 4.36
CA LYS A 76 7.30 5.79 4.97
C LYS A 76 8.32 6.91 5.19
N LEU A 77 8.31 7.89 4.29
CA LEU A 77 9.22 9.03 4.40
C LEU A 77 8.76 9.98 5.51
N ARG A 78 9.73 10.52 6.26
CA ARG A 78 9.49 11.62 7.20
C ARG A 78 9.90 12.93 6.53
N ASP A 79 8.92 13.61 5.95
CA ASP A 79 9.09 14.83 5.16
C ASP A 79 8.19 15.97 5.65
N GLU A 80 8.16 17.08 4.91
CA GLU A 80 7.34 18.26 5.22
C GLU A 80 5.83 17.99 5.20
N MET A 81 5.40 16.91 4.53
CA MET A 81 3.99 16.51 4.42
C MET A 81 3.59 15.55 5.53
N TRP A 82 4.45 15.33 6.54
CA TRP A 82 4.17 14.44 7.67
C TRP A 82 2.85 14.76 8.40
N ASP A 83 2.46 16.03 8.43
CA ASP A 83 1.27 16.54 9.12
C ASP A 83 0.15 17.00 8.16
N ARG A 84 0.10 16.45 6.93
CA ARG A 84 -0.85 16.86 5.87
C ARG A 84 -2.32 16.91 6.36
N PHE A 85 -2.78 15.84 7.00
CA PHE A 85 -4.08 15.77 7.70
C PHE A 85 -4.07 14.70 8.80
N GLN A 86 -5.09 14.69 9.66
CA GLN A 86 -5.11 14.00 10.96
C GLN A 86 -4.60 12.55 10.93
N SER A 87 -4.99 11.78 9.92
CA SER A 87 -4.68 10.34 9.82
C SER A 87 -3.50 10.01 8.90
N TRP A 88 -2.94 10.98 8.19
CA TRP A 88 -1.97 10.78 7.11
C TRP A 88 -0.79 9.88 7.50
N LYS A 89 -0.17 10.14 8.66
CA LYS A 89 0.99 9.39 9.20
C LYS A 89 0.76 7.89 9.33
N ARG A 90 -0.50 7.45 9.45
CA ARG A 90 -0.85 6.04 9.66
C ARG A 90 -0.55 5.21 8.42
N PHE A 91 -0.72 5.81 7.24
CA PHE A 91 -0.68 5.10 5.96
C PHE A 91 0.16 5.78 4.88
N LYS A 92 0.78 6.92 5.21
CA LYS A 92 1.79 7.57 4.38
C LYS A 92 2.86 6.57 3.94
N GLY A 93 3.16 6.60 2.65
CA GLY A 93 4.35 6.04 2.05
C GLY A 93 5.36 7.15 1.77
N GLY A 94 5.78 7.29 0.53
CA GLY A 94 6.72 8.32 0.10
C GLY A 94 7.80 7.79 -0.85
N VAL A 95 8.16 6.53 -0.70
CA VAL A 95 9.16 5.86 -1.54
C VAL A 95 8.75 4.43 -1.84
N MET A 96 9.01 4.00 -3.08
CA MET A 96 8.86 2.63 -3.54
C MET A 96 10.22 2.16 -4.01
N MET A 97 10.65 0.98 -3.56
CA MET A 97 11.97 0.41 -3.88
C MET A 97 11.84 -1.02 -4.38
N GLU A 98 12.62 -1.38 -5.40
CA GLU A 98 12.99 -2.76 -5.67
C GLU A 98 14.41 -2.99 -5.12
N VAL A 99 14.57 -4.01 -4.29
CA VAL A 99 15.81 -4.34 -3.59
C VAL A 99 16.19 -5.77 -3.89
N ASP A 100 17.43 -5.99 -4.34
CA ASP A 100 17.92 -7.32 -4.64
C ASP A 100 18.18 -8.15 -3.36
N TRP A 101 18.57 -9.41 -3.55
CA TRP A 101 18.84 -10.33 -2.43
C TRP A 101 19.93 -9.82 -1.49
N ASP A 102 20.95 -9.12 -2.00
CA ASP A 102 22.08 -8.62 -1.21
C ASP A 102 21.77 -7.28 -0.51
N GLY A 103 20.57 -6.74 -0.71
CA GLY A 103 20.14 -5.47 -0.10
C GLY A 103 20.46 -4.23 -0.93
N ASN A 104 20.86 -4.39 -2.20
CA ASN A 104 21.08 -3.24 -3.08
C ASN A 104 19.76 -2.76 -3.68
N VAL A 105 19.54 -1.44 -3.63
CA VAL A 105 18.40 -0.82 -4.32
C VAL A 105 18.67 -0.81 -5.83
N VAL A 106 17.86 -1.54 -6.60
CA VAL A 106 17.99 -1.66 -8.06
C VAL A 106 17.00 -0.79 -8.82
N TRP A 107 15.93 -0.34 -8.15
CA TRP A 107 14.99 0.64 -8.65
C TRP A 107 14.39 1.43 -7.49
N GLU A 108 14.17 2.72 -7.67
CA GLU A 108 13.53 3.60 -6.68
C GLU A 108 12.63 4.61 -7.38
N HIS A 109 11.45 4.87 -6.81
CA HIS A 109 10.61 6.00 -7.18
C HIS A 109 10.09 6.69 -5.92
N ARG A 110 10.00 8.02 -5.96
CA ARG A 110 9.56 8.85 -4.83
C ARG A 110 8.37 9.70 -5.25
N ASP A 111 7.38 9.74 -4.39
CA ASP A 111 6.24 10.64 -4.49
C ASP A 111 5.79 10.99 -3.07
N ILE A 112 5.89 12.27 -2.71
CA ILE A 112 5.62 12.74 -1.34
C ILE A 112 4.18 12.49 -0.89
N ASP A 113 3.29 12.30 -1.87
CA ASP A 113 1.86 12.06 -1.70
C ASP A 113 1.48 10.58 -1.82
N HIS A 114 2.45 9.69 -2.03
CA HIS A 114 2.18 8.26 -2.06
C HIS A 114 1.67 7.74 -0.71
N HIS A 115 0.67 6.87 -0.76
CA HIS A 115 0.16 6.13 0.39
C HIS A 115 -0.23 4.69 0.05
N HIS A 116 -0.41 3.90 1.10
CA HIS A 116 -0.97 2.55 1.11
C HIS A 116 -0.33 1.51 0.20
N ASP A 117 -0.55 1.59 -1.11
CA ASP A 117 -0.29 0.50 -2.04
C ASP A 117 0.41 0.94 -3.32
N ALA A 118 1.30 0.07 -3.78
CA ALA A 118 2.04 0.18 -5.02
C ALA A 118 2.34 -1.21 -5.58
N ARG A 119 2.29 -1.34 -6.90
CA ARG A 119 2.59 -2.58 -7.62
C ARG A 119 3.60 -2.33 -8.71
N ARG A 120 4.61 -3.22 -8.81
CA ARG A 120 5.49 -3.25 -9.98
C ARG A 120 4.66 -3.56 -11.23
N THR A 121 4.99 -2.90 -12.32
CA THR A 121 4.39 -3.14 -13.63
C THR A 121 5.33 -3.92 -14.53
N GLU A 122 4.79 -4.59 -15.54
CA GLU A 122 5.60 -5.32 -16.53
C GLU A 122 6.55 -4.42 -17.31
N SER A 123 6.25 -3.12 -17.41
CA SER A 123 7.11 -2.10 -18.01
C SER A 123 8.34 -1.74 -17.15
N GLY A 124 8.50 -2.36 -15.98
CA GLY A 124 9.63 -2.13 -15.07
C GLY A 124 9.49 -0.86 -14.24
N GLY A 125 8.29 -0.26 -14.18
CA GLY A 125 7.94 0.85 -13.32
C GLY A 125 6.98 0.44 -12.21
N ALA A 126 6.03 1.29 -11.85
CA ALA A 126 5.04 0.98 -10.82
C ALA A 126 3.71 1.70 -11.06
N ILE A 127 2.63 1.09 -10.60
CA ILE A 127 1.33 1.75 -10.42
C ILE A 127 1.06 1.87 -8.92
N TYR A 128 0.64 3.04 -8.46
CA TYR A 128 0.53 3.35 -7.04
C TYR A 128 -0.58 4.36 -6.72
N LEU A 129 -0.97 4.40 -5.45
CA LEU A 129 -1.91 5.39 -4.92
C LEU A 129 -1.15 6.63 -4.42
N THR A 130 -1.66 7.80 -4.79
CA THR A 130 -1.23 9.11 -4.29
C THR A 130 -2.46 9.98 -4.05
N VAL A 131 -2.31 11.15 -3.41
CA VAL A 131 -3.44 12.06 -3.16
C VAL A 131 -3.25 13.41 -3.84
N GLU A 132 -4.37 14.05 -4.16
CA GLU A 132 -4.42 15.46 -4.57
C GLU A 132 -5.43 16.25 -3.73
N LEU A 133 -5.19 17.55 -3.58
CA LEU A 133 -6.11 18.44 -2.88
C LEU A 133 -7.29 18.76 -3.81
N MET A 134 -8.51 18.51 -3.36
CA MET A 134 -9.69 18.80 -4.15
C MET A 134 -9.97 20.30 -4.23
N PRO A 135 -10.50 20.80 -5.36
CA PRO A 135 -11.10 22.13 -5.42
C PRO A 135 -12.22 22.27 -4.38
N GLU A 136 -12.22 23.37 -3.63
CA GLU A 136 -13.21 23.62 -2.55
C GLU A 136 -14.66 23.48 -3.02
N ALA A 137 -14.94 23.94 -4.24
CA ALA A 137 -16.28 23.87 -4.84
C ALA A 137 -16.76 22.44 -5.11
N LEU A 138 -15.84 21.50 -5.35
CA LEU A 138 -16.16 20.07 -5.50
C LEU A 138 -16.27 19.40 -4.13
N ALA A 139 -15.30 19.66 -3.24
CA ALA A 139 -15.31 19.14 -1.87
C ALA A 139 -16.59 19.51 -1.09
N ALA A 140 -17.13 20.71 -1.32
CA ALA A 140 -18.37 21.18 -0.72
C ALA A 140 -19.62 20.36 -1.14
N LYS A 141 -19.55 19.63 -2.26
CA LYS A 141 -20.64 18.77 -2.75
C LYS A 141 -20.58 17.36 -2.17
N VAL A 142 -19.41 16.92 -1.69
CA VAL A 142 -19.21 15.55 -1.18
C VAL A 142 -20.04 15.31 0.07
N LYS A 143 -20.82 14.22 0.07
CA LYS A 143 -21.72 13.85 1.16
C LYS A 143 -21.12 12.84 2.12
N GLY A 144 -21.74 12.72 3.30
CA GLY A 144 -21.38 11.74 4.31
C GLY A 144 -20.14 12.12 5.11
N GLY A 145 -19.51 11.12 5.73
CA GLY A 145 -18.37 11.32 6.61
C GLY A 145 -18.73 11.93 7.97
N ASN A 146 -17.78 11.86 8.89
CA ASN A 146 -17.88 12.47 10.20
C ASN A 146 -17.73 14.01 10.08
N PRO A 147 -18.68 14.81 10.59
CA PRO A 147 -18.66 16.27 10.45
C PRO A 147 -17.58 17.00 11.26
N ILE A 148 -16.81 16.28 12.09
CA ILE A 148 -15.81 16.87 12.99
C ILE A 148 -14.46 17.15 12.30
N THR A 149 -14.27 16.76 11.03
CA THR A 149 -12.96 16.81 10.38
C THR A 149 -12.93 17.66 9.10
N GLY A 150 -11.78 18.30 8.84
CA GLY A 150 -11.50 19.11 7.65
C GLY A 150 -10.90 20.49 7.96
N GLU A 151 -9.68 20.55 8.52
CA GLU A 151 -8.97 21.83 8.74
C GLU A 151 -8.15 22.28 7.52
N ASN A 152 -7.71 21.32 6.67
CA ASN A 152 -6.76 21.56 5.56
C ASN A 152 -7.35 21.24 4.17
N GLY A 153 -8.68 21.32 4.03
CA GLY A 153 -9.38 20.89 2.82
C GLY A 153 -9.58 19.37 2.72
N MET A 154 -10.20 18.92 1.64
CA MET A 154 -10.48 17.52 1.35
C MET A 154 -9.55 17.02 0.25
N TRP A 155 -8.99 15.84 0.44
CA TRP A 155 -8.12 15.17 -0.52
C TRP A 155 -8.89 14.09 -1.29
N ALA A 156 -8.40 13.71 -2.46
CA ALA A 156 -8.93 12.60 -3.25
C ALA A 156 -7.78 11.72 -3.77
N ASP A 157 -8.06 10.44 -3.99
CA ASP A 157 -7.09 9.51 -4.57
C ASP A 157 -6.78 9.89 -6.03
N VAL A 158 -5.52 9.77 -6.36
CA VAL A 158 -5.01 9.71 -7.72
C VAL A 158 -4.27 8.38 -7.86
N ILE A 159 -4.55 7.66 -8.94
CA ILE A 159 -3.79 6.47 -9.31
C ILE A 159 -2.79 6.88 -10.37
N VAL A 160 -1.51 6.65 -10.12
CA VAL A 160 -0.43 7.01 -11.05
C VAL A 160 0.30 5.75 -11.48
N GLU A 161 0.58 5.64 -12.77
CA GLU A 161 1.54 4.68 -13.31
C GLU A 161 2.78 5.40 -13.85
N VAL A 162 3.95 4.94 -13.42
CA VAL A 162 5.25 5.37 -13.92
C VAL A 162 5.94 4.25 -14.69
N ASP A 163 6.76 4.61 -15.67
CA ASP A 163 7.67 3.67 -16.33
C ASP A 163 8.94 3.41 -15.49
N ALA A 164 9.86 2.59 -16.02
CA ALA A 164 11.11 2.25 -15.34
C ALA A 164 12.01 3.46 -15.02
N SER A 165 11.86 4.57 -15.75
CA SER A 165 12.60 5.82 -15.49
C SER A 165 11.94 6.72 -14.45
N GLY A 166 10.76 6.35 -13.94
CA GLY A 166 9.96 7.15 -13.02
C GLY A 166 9.09 8.20 -13.72
N LYS A 167 9.03 8.19 -15.06
CA LYS A 167 8.16 9.11 -15.81
C LYS A 167 6.71 8.63 -15.69
N ARG A 168 5.79 9.55 -15.33
CA ARG A 168 4.34 9.28 -15.35
C ARG A 168 3.87 9.01 -16.78
N VAL A 169 3.24 7.85 -16.97
CA VAL A 169 2.73 7.37 -18.28
C VAL A 169 1.22 7.24 -18.30
N TRP A 170 0.58 7.21 -17.14
CA TRP A 170 -0.87 7.21 -17.00
C TRP A 170 -1.27 7.70 -15.61
N GLU A 171 -2.39 8.42 -15.53
CA GLU A 171 -2.96 8.94 -14.28
C GLU A 171 -4.49 8.82 -14.33
N TRP A 172 -5.11 8.64 -13.17
CA TRP A 172 -6.55 8.64 -12.99
C TRP A 172 -6.91 9.38 -11.71
N HIS A 173 -7.81 10.35 -11.81
CA HIS A 173 -8.15 11.27 -10.74
C HIS A 173 -9.55 10.95 -10.20
N ALA A 174 -9.66 10.56 -8.93
CA ALA A 174 -10.97 10.27 -8.33
C ALA A 174 -11.92 11.48 -8.42
N ALA A 175 -11.37 12.69 -8.30
CA ALA A 175 -12.13 13.93 -8.40
C ALA A 175 -12.81 14.16 -9.77
N GLU A 176 -12.31 13.53 -10.84
CA GLU A 176 -12.85 13.65 -12.20
C GLU A 176 -13.89 12.58 -12.51
N HIS A 177 -13.81 11.42 -11.85
CA HIS A 177 -14.60 10.24 -12.20
C HIS A 177 -15.63 9.82 -11.15
N LEU A 178 -15.48 10.24 -9.89
CA LEU A 178 -16.46 9.98 -8.84
C LEU A 178 -17.58 11.03 -8.83
N ASP A 179 -18.76 10.60 -8.41
CA ASP A 179 -19.95 11.44 -8.28
C ASP A 179 -20.23 11.75 -6.79
N PRO A 180 -20.14 13.02 -6.34
CA PRO A 180 -20.38 13.43 -4.96
C PRO A 180 -21.77 13.03 -4.40
N GLU A 181 -22.74 12.77 -5.28
CA GLU A 181 -24.09 12.36 -4.92
C GLU A 181 -24.21 10.85 -4.67
N ARG A 182 -23.39 10.04 -5.35
CA ARG A 182 -23.43 8.57 -5.31
C ARG A 182 -22.33 8.00 -4.44
N ASP A 183 -21.13 8.52 -4.56
CA ASP A 183 -19.90 8.02 -3.94
C ASP A 183 -19.75 8.69 -2.55
N ILE A 184 -20.67 8.32 -1.65
CA ILE A 184 -20.86 8.95 -0.34
C ILE A 184 -19.85 8.40 0.67
N ILE A 185 -19.17 9.29 1.40
CA ILE A 185 -18.26 8.90 2.48
C ILE A 185 -19.05 8.19 3.59
N THR A 186 -18.58 7.03 4.04
CA THR A 186 -19.22 6.31 5.15
C THR A 186 -19.24 7.16 6.42
N PHE A 187 -20.27 7.02 7.24
CA PHE A 187 -20.54 7.92 8.37
C PHE A 187 -19.43 7.99 9.42
N ASN A 188 -18.59 6.95 9.51
CA ASN A 188 -17.51 6.83 10.49
C ASN A 188 -16.15 7.30 9.96
N ASP A 189 -16.01 7.50 8.65
CA ASP A 189 -14.76 7.94 8.04
C ASP A 189 -14.63 9.47 8.06
N SER A 190 -13.38 9.93 8.09
CA SER A 190 -13.04 11.36 8.09
C SER A 190 -13.37 12.00 6.75
N ARG A 191 -13.75 13.28 6.75
CA ARG A 191 -13.87 14.11 5.55
C ARG A 191 -12.54 14.70 5.06
N ASP A 192 -11.40 14.34 5.67
CA ASP A 192 -10.09 14.76 5.17
C ASP A 192 -9.80 14.15 3.78
N GLU A 193 -10.39 13.01 3.45
CA GLU A 193 -10.16 12.29 2.18
C GLU A 193 -11.46 11.65 1.67
N TRP A 194 -11.76 11.83 0.39
CA TRP A 194 -13.03 11.38 -0.20
C TRP A 194 -13.09 9.86 -0.38
N SER A 195 -12.15 9.27 -1.11
CA SER A 195 -12.20 7.85 -1.52
C SER A 195 -11.39 6.92 -0.61
N HIS A 196 -10.20 7.36 -0.16
CA HIS A 196 -9.25 6.59 0.65
C HIS A 196 -8.90 5.23 0.06
N GLY A 197 -7.95 5.21 -0.87
CA GLY A 197 -7.43 4.00 -1.48
C GLY A 197 -6.59 3.16 -0.53
N ASN A 198 -6.97 1.89 -0.42
CA ASN A 198 -6.19 0.87 0.28
C ASN A 198 -5.42 -0.05 -0.66
N THR A 199 -5.85 -0.17 -1.92
CA THR A 199 -5.30 -1.12 -2.87
C THR A 199 -5.39 -0.61 -4.29
N VAL A 200 -4.33 -0.86 -5.06
CA VAL A 200 -4.31 -0.73 -6.51
C VAL A 200 -3.62 -1.96 -7.09
N ALA A 201 -4.16 -2.52 -8.17
CA ALA A 201 -3.52 -3.61 -8.88
C ALA A 201 -3.72 -3.50 -10.39
N PRO A 202 -2.65 -3.59 -11.19
CA PRO A 202 -2.80 -3.70 -12.64
C PRO A 202 -3.41 -5.06 -12.97
N LEU A 203 -4.34 -5.06 -13.92
CA LEU A 203 -4.96 -6.24 -14.50
C LEU A 203 -4.57 -6.38 -15.98
N PRO A 204 -4.73 -7.57 -16.57
CA PRO A 204 -4.60 -7.74 -18.02
C PRO A 204 -5.51 -6.80 -18.82
N ASP A 205 -5.12 -6.57 -20.08
CA ASP A 205 -5.87 -5.79 -21.06
C ASP A 205 -6.03 -4.29 -20.74
N GLY A 206 -5.07 -3.70 -20.01
CA GLY A 206 -5.09 -2.27 -19.71
C GLY A 206 -6.18 -1.88 -18.70
N ARG A 207 -6.43 -2.76 -17.72
CA ARG A 207 -7.39 -2.51 -16.64
C ARG A 207 -6.67 -2.36 -15.29
N VAL A 208 -7.32 -1.71 -14.34
CA VAL A 208 -6.78 -1.47 -12.99
C VAL A 208 -7.85 -1.77 -11.96
N LEU A 209 -7.59 -2.67 -11.02
CA LEU A 209 -8.42 -2.86 -9.84
C LEU A 209 -8.07 -1.81 -8.79
N PHE A 210 -9.08 -1.26 -8.13
CA PHE A 210 -8.91 -0.38 -6.98
C PHE A 210 -9.83 -0.80 -5.82
N SER A 211 -9.47 -0.40 -4.61
CA SER A 211 -10.32 -0.49 -3.41
C SER A 211 -10.32 0.84 -2.67
N PHE A 212 -11.46 1.53 -2.69
CA PHE A 212 -11.71 2.79 -1.98
C PHE A 212 -12.53 2.54 -0.72
N ARG A 213 -11.86 2.67 0.42
CA ARG A 213 -12.41 2.34 1.74
C ARG A 213 -13.51 3.30 2.15
N ASN A 214 -13.29 4.61 1.99
CA ASN A 214 -14.18 5.62 2.55
C ASN A 214 -15.55 5.64 1.85
N ILE A 215 -15.66 5.10 0.65
CA ILE A 215 -16.93 4.98 -0.09
C ILE A 215 -17.41 3.52 -0.21
N SER A 216 -16.73 2.57 0.45
CA SER A 216 -17.05 1.13 0.41
C SER A 216 -17.10 0.52 -1.00
N THR A 217 -16.16 0.90 -1.87
CA THR A 217 -16.16 0.52 -3.29
C THR A 217 -14.91 -0.28 -3.66
N VAL A 218 -15.11 -1.39 -4.35
CA VAL A 218 -14.09 -2.09 -5.13
C VAL A 218 -14.55 -2.07 -6.57
N GLY A 219 -13.67 -1.70 -7.49
CA GLY A 219 -14.01 -1.57 -8.90
C GLY A 219 -12.82 -1.82 -9.81
N ILE A 220 -13.09 -1.78 -11.10
CA ILE A 220 -12.09 -1.88 -12.16
C ILE A 220 -12.18 -0.61 -13.01
N ILE A 221 -11.04 -0.04 -13.38
CA ILE A 221 -10.92 1.07 -14.31
C ILE A 221 -10.41 0.52 -15.64
N ASP A 222 -11.03 0.92 -16.75
CA ASP A 222 -10.45 0.78 -18.09
C ASP A 222 -9.50 1.95 -18.35
N LYS A 223 -8.20 1.69 -18.56
CA LYS A 223 -7.20 2.77 -18.67
C LYS A 223 -7.38 3.65 -19.90
N ALA A 224 -7.96 3.11 -20.97
CA ALA A 224 -8.11 3.83 -22.23
C ALA A 224 -9.21 4.90 -22.15
N SER A 225 -10.31 4.58 -21.48
CA SER A 225 -11.44 5.49 -21.28
C SER A 225 -11.40 6.25 -19.96
N GLY A 226 -10.75 5.70 -18.93
CA GLY A 226 -10.82 6.19 -17.55
C GLY A 226 -12.11 5.78 -16.82
N GLU A 227 -13.01 5.07 -17.48
CA GLU A 227 -14.31 4.68 -16.91
C GLU A 227 -14.15 3.52 -15.91
N ILE A 228 -15.01 3.53 -14.89
CA ILE A 228 -15.18 2.40 -13.97
C ILE A 228 -16.11 1.38 -14.63
N VAL A 229 -15.64 0.14 -14.81
CA VAL A 229 -16.30 -0.95 -15.57
C VAL A 229 -16.61 -2.19 -14.74
#